data_AF-A0A2H3EIT0-F1
#
_entry.id   AF-A0A2H3EIT0-F1
#
_cell.length_a   1.000
_cell.length_b   1.000
_cell.length_c   1.000
_cell.angle_alpha   90.00
_cell.angle_beta   90.00
_cell.angle_gamma   90.00
#
_symmetry.space_group_name_H-M   'P 1'
#
loop_
_entity.id
_entity.type
_entity.pdbx_description
1 polymer ?
#
loop_
_entity_poly.entity_id
_entity_poly.type
_entity_poly.pdbx_seq_one_letter_code
_entity_poly.pdbx_strand_id
1 'polypeptide(L)'
;MSDLYHEPWPPKEISLREITISAFTETGQPESSIIVPLQRAYTGRKPVISSRLADTPCTTFGIQGLLDQLNITLGTPHTLDTPSLSSLLEDCITNDYNFGMAYGLLRRIWYTHDWSTIRTEVCKWGKEDREKRQKALVNNQIINPDLPPRRVWDLYSNRVVPVWIMNINPDVESRQCPDPISHTWVDEKDRVDMWLPINRYEWPVPIPKDASLDLVRIEMLNLGLEYAWLDVLCLRQAGGLEEDVRMKEWRLDVPTIGTVYQWPAKVMTYLSGLGRPLTLKDGDLDSGRCWFRRTWTLQEVGETSVIVGNTPDGPLHTEHKDGKYETELLTRFHKHLQSMEDMLYRVLGALEEMQKRVSTNPVDKIAGLAFVMASKTIPAYYESQSLEEAWTALVNLMDCWLREELLFLGPEPGNAGTKWRPSWDQVMMRPLPTYDHDPGVFVDWDEGRDEDSCDVYCIERGLVQGLAVVEGPRDRLVIDTES
;
A
#
# COMPACT_ATOMS: atom_id res chain seq x y z
N MET A 1 3.89 20.46 26.10
CA MET A 1 4.25 20.32 24.67
C MET A 1 5.73 19.99 24.67
N SER A 2 6.10 18.74 24.43
CA SER A 2 7.51 18.33 24.56
C SER A 2 8.29 18.81 23.34
N ASP A 3 9.48 19.36 23.56
CA ASP A 3 10.42 19.82 22.52
C ASP A 3 11.06 18.68 21.71
N LEU A 4 10.40 17.51 21.63
CA LEU A 4 10.86 16.32 20.91
C LEU A 4 10.62 16.40 19.38
N TYR A 5 9.93 17.44 18.90
CA TYR A 5 9.31 17.43 17.55
C TYR A 5 10.08 18.19 16.46
N HIS A 6 11.22 18.82 16.75
CA HIS A 6 11.78 19.82 15.81
C HIS A 6 13.19 19.57 15.27
N GLU A 7 13.92 18.55 15.71
CA GLU A 7 15.24 18.28 15.13
C GLU A 7 15.22 17.14 14.10
N PRO A 8 15.76 17.35 12.88
CA PRO A 8 15.96 16.27 11.94
C PRO A 8 16.90 15.23 12.56
N TRP A 9 16.44 13.97 12.56
CA TRP A 9 17.21 12.83 13.04
C TRP A 9 18.12 12.30 11.91
N PRO A 10 19.43 12.06 12.14
CA PRO A 10 20.23 12.43 13.32
C PRO A 10 20.57 13.94 13.34
N PRO A 11 20.84 14.53 14.52
CA PRO A 11 21.29 15.92 14.65
C PRO A 11 22.46 16.23 13.70
N LYS A 12 22.45 17.43 13.10
CA LYS A 12 23.44 17.84 12.08
C LYS A 12 24.90 17.74 12.54
N GLU A 13 25.14 17.78 13.85
CA GLU A 13 26.46 17.74 14.46
C GLU A 13 27.06 16.32 14.56
N ILE A 14 26.25 15.28 14.33
CA ILE A 14 26.69 13.89 14.48
C ILE A 14 27.16 13.33 13.13
N SER A 15 28.48 13.13 13.02
CA SER A 15 29.07 12.44 11.87
C SER A 15 29.11 10.93 12.12
N LEU A 16 28.17 10.22 11.52
CA LEU A 16 28.13 8.76 11.52
C LEU A 16 29.23 8.16 10.63
N ARG A 17 29.65 6.94 10.97
CA ARG A 17 30.64 6.18 10.20
C ARG A 17 30.03 5.75 8.87
N GLU A 18 30.86 5.75 7.83
CA GLU A 18 30.49 5.10 6.58
C GLU A 18 30.47 3.58 6.78
N ILE A 19 29.38 2.96 6.36
CA ILE A 19 29.17 1.52 6.43
C ILE A 19 28.94 0.99 5.01
N THR A 20 29.22 -0.29 4.81
CA THR A 20 28.87 -1.01 3.59
C THR A 20 28.16 -2.30 3.96
N ILE A 21 27.00 -2.53 3.36
CA ILE A 21 26.36 -3.85 3.32
C ILE A 21 26.35 -4.32 1.87
N SER A 22 26.56 -5.60 1.65
CA SER A 22 26.74 -6.17 0.31
C SER A 22 25.97 -7.48 0.16
N ALA A 23 25.68 -7.85 -1.08
CA ALA A 23 25.10 -9.15 -1.40
C ALA A 23 25.94 -10.29 -0.81
N PHE A 24 27.27 -10.18 -0.81
CA PHE A 24 28.14 -11.21 -0.25
C PHE A 24 28.01 -11.31 1.27
N THR A 25 28.04 -10.19 1.98
CA THR A 25 27.94 -10.20 3.45
C THR A 25 26.55 -10.60 3.96
N GLU A 26 25.49 -10.30 3.20
CA GLU A 26 24.11 -10.57 3.62
C GLU A 26 23.61 -11.95 3.13
N THR A 27 24.01 -12.38 1.93
CA THR A 27 23.48 -13.61 1.30
C THR A 27 24.53 -14.66 0.96
N GLY A 28 25.83 -14.32 1.06
CA GLY A 28 26.93 -15.17 0.61
C GLY A 28 27.15 -15.19 -0.91
N GLN A 29 26.31 -14.51 -1.68
CA GLN A 29 26.45 -14.44 -3.15
C GLN A 29 27.41 -13.32 -3.56
N PRO A 30 28.33 -13.55 -4.51
CA PRO A 30 29.22 -12.50 -4.98
C PRO A 30 28.43 -11.40 -5.70
N GLU A 31 28.82 -10.13 -5.53
CA GLU A 31 28.11 -8.98 -6.11
C GLU A 31 28.03 -9.07 -7.64
N SER A 32 29.06 -9.65 -8.26
CA SER A 32 29.12 -9.86 -9.71
C SER A 32 28.05 -10.83 -10.25
N SER A 33 27.51 -11.73 -9.43
CA SER A 33 26.41 -12.62 -9.85
C SER A 33 25.04 -11.97 -9.71
N ILE A 34 24.93 -10.84 -8.99
CA ILE A 34 23.68 -10.11 -8.84
C ILE A 34 23.43 -9.27 -10.09
N ILE A 35 22.35 -9.60 -10.79
CA ILE A 35 22.00 -9.01 -12.09
C ILE A 35 21.60 -7.54 -11.91
N VAL A 36 20.78 -7.23 -10.91
CA VAL A 36 20.31 -5.88 -10.60
C VAL A 36 21.44 -5.09 -9.91
N PRO A 37 22.00 -4.03 -10.52
CA PRO A 37 23.15 -3.34 -9.95
C PRO A 37 22.88 -2.73 -8.57
N LEU A 38 21.68 -2.19 -8.34
CA LEU A 38 21.30 -1.57 -7.06
C LEU A 38 21.12 -2.58 -5.93
N GLN A 39 21.06 -3.89 -6.21
CA GLN A 39 21.01 -4.95 -5.19
C GLN A 39 22.40 -5.42 -4.74
N ARG A 40 23.49 -4.97 -5.39
CA ARG A 40 24.85 -5.50 -5.16
C ARG A 40 25.43 -5.09 -3.82
N ALA A 41 25.41 -3.80 -3.54
CA ALA A 41 25.94 -3.25 -2.30
C ALA A 41 25.36 -1.85 -2.07
N TYR A 42 25.26 -1.48 -0.80
CA TYR A 42 24.94 -0.13 -0.35
C TYR A 42 26.11 0.37 0.48
N THR A 43 26.63 1.54 0.15
CA THR A 43 27.65 2.26 0.93
C THR A 43 27.14 3.65 1.26
N GLY A 44 27.15 4.00 2.54
CA GLY A 44 26.69 5.31 2.97
C GLY A 44 26.95 5.57 4.45
N ARG A 45 26.63 6.78 4.89
CA ARG A 45 26.78 7.21 6.30
C ARG A 45 25.52 7.04 7.13
N LYS A 46 24.43 6.52 6.55
CA LYS A 46 23.25 6.16 7.35
C LYS A 46 23.61 4.97 8.24
N PRO A 47 23.10 4.90 9.48
CA PRO A 47 23.52 3.89 10.46
C PRO A 47 22.84 2.54 10.22
N VAL A 48 22.95 2.01 9.01
CA VAL A 48 22.37 0.71 8.64
C VAL A 48 23.19 -0.40 9.27
N ILE A 49 22.51 -1.38 9.89
CA ILE A 49 23.16 -2.55 10.49
C ILE A 49 23.06 -3.78 9.58
N SER A 50 24.06 -4.66 9.59
CA SER A 50 24.00 -5.93 8.84
C SER A 50 22.89 -6.84 9.38
N SER A 51 22.32 -7.73 8.56
CA SER A 51 21.30 -8.68 9.02
C SER A 51 21.83 -9.62 10.10
N ARG A 52 23.10 -10.03 10.02
CA ARG A 52 23.76 -10.80 11.08
C ARG A 52 23.73 -10.11 12.44
N LEU A 53 24.05 -8.81 12.49
CA LEU A 53 23.98 -8.04 13.73
C LEU A 53 22.53 -7.89 14.19
N ALA A 54 21.62 -7.54 13.28
CA ALA A 54 20.20 -7.42 13.57
C ALA A 54 19.62 -8.70 14.21
N ASP A 55 20.00 -9.86 13.70
CA ASP A 55 19.51 -11.18 14.14
C ASP A 55 20.10 -11.65 15.48
N THR A 56 21.13 -10.96 16.00
CA THR A 56 21.76 -11.36 17.27
C THR A 56 20.83 -11.05 18.45
N PRO A 57 20.46 -12.04 19.30
CA PRO A 57 19.62 -11.81 20.48
C PRO A 57 20.25 -10.79 21.44
N CYS A 58 19.44 -9.87 22.00
CA CYS A 58 19.92 -8.87 22.96
C CYS A 58 20.55 -9.52 24.21
N THR A 59 20.05 -10.69 24.61
CA THR A 59 20.59 -11.51 25.71
C THR A 59 22.07 -11.88 25.52
N THR A 60 22.55 -11.95 24.27
CA THR A 60 23.95 -12.30 23.95
C THR A 60 24.92 -11.19 24.36
N PHE A 61 24.47 -9.93 24.36
CA PHE A 61 25.31 -8.78 24.71
C PHE A 61 25.27 -8.45 26.21
N GLY A 62 24.18 -8.81 26.89
CA GLY A 62 23.83 -8.24 28.18
C GLY A 62 23.53 -6.73 28.08
N ILE A 63 23.15 -6.11 29.18
CA ILE A 63 22.72 -4.69 29.20
C ILE A 63 23.86 -3.77 28.75
N GLN A 64 25.07 -3.94 29.30
CA GLN A 64 26.22 -3.11 28.94
C GLN A 64 26.64 -3.30 27.48
N GLY A 65 26.73 -4.55 27.00
CA GLY A 65 27.11 -4.80 25.61
C GLY A 65 26.07 -4.26 24.61
N LEU A 66 24.78 -4.30 24.97
CA LEU A 66 23.71 -3.73 24.15
C LEU A 66 23.85 -2.21 24.04
N LEU A 67 24.10 -1.53 25.16
CA LEU A 67 24.39 -0.09 25.18
C LEU A 67 25.61 0.24 24.31
N ASP A 68 26.70 -0.51 24.47
CA ASP A 68 27.94 -0.30 23.72
C ASP A 68 27.70 -0.43 22.20
N GLN A 69 26.96 -1.44 21.76
CA GLN A 69 26.62 -1.61 20.34
C GLN A 69 25.74 -0.47 19.80
N LEU A 70 24.75 -0.01 20.56
CA LEU A 70 23.92 1.14 20.17
C LEU A 70 24.75 2.42 20.07
N ASN A 71 25.62 2.67 21.06
CA ASN A 71 26.54 3.80 21.08
C ASN A 71 27.51 3.77 19.89
N ILE A 72 28.09 2.62 19.58
CA ILE A 72 28.98 2.45 18.42
C ILE A 72 28.24 2.73 17.11
N THR A 73 27.01 2.22 16.98
CA THR A 73 26.20 2.35 15.75
C THR A 73 25.70 3.78 15.54
N LEU A 74 25.32 4.46 16.63
CA LEU A 74 24.70 5.79 16.60
C LEU A 74 25.69 6.93 16.92
N GLY A 75 26.96 6.61 17.17
CA GLY A 75 28.01 7.58 17.43
C GLY A 75 27.81 8.39 18.71
N THR A 76 27.23 7.78 19.75
CA THR A 76 26.91 8.45 21.03
C THR A 76 27.74 7.91 22.19
N PRO A 77 27.91 8.69 23.27
CA PRO A 77 28.61 8.26 24.47
C PRO A 77 27.68 8.01 25.69
N HIS A 78 26.46 7.52 25.48
CA HIS A 78 25.50 7.33 26.59
C HIS A 78 26.04 6.30 27.61
N THR A 79 25.65 6.46 28.88
CA THR A 79 26.04 5.52 29.95
C THR A 79 24.80 4.92 30.61
N LEU A 80 24.96 3.84 31.38
CA LEU A 80 23.83 3.26 32.13
C LEU A 80 23.31 4.17 33.25
N ASP A 81 24.06 5.21 33.61
CA ASP A 81 23.61 6.25 34.55
C ASP A 81 22.59 7.21 33.90
N THR A 82 22.43 7.17 32.57
CA THR A 82 21.40 7.94 31.87
C THR A 82 20.01 7.50 32.36
N PRO A 83 19.15 8.42 32.83
CA PRO A 83 17.84 8.08 33.37
C PRO A 83 17.03 7.19 32.42
N SER A 84 16.28 6.22 32.95
CA SER A 84 15.42 5.29 32.17
C SER A 84 16.12 4.39 31.15
N LEU A 85 17.37 4.66 30.74
CA LEU A 85 18.04 3.93 29.67
C LEU A 85 18.29 2.47 30.05
N SER A 86 18.85 2.20 31.25
CA SER A 86 19.06 0.82 31.72
C SER A 86 17.76 0.01 31.70
N SER A 87 16.66 0.60 32.19
CA SER A 87 15.35 -0.06 32.19
C SER A 87 14.82 -0.35 30.78
N LEU A 88 15.04 0.54 29.81
CA LEU A 88 14.63 0.29 28.41
C LEU A 88 15.44 -0.83 27.77
N LEU A 89 16.74 -0.91 28.07
CA LEU A 89 17.61 -1.98 27.59
C LEU A 89 17.25 -3.32 28.25
N GLU A 90 16.92 -3.30 29.54
CA GLU A 90 16.37 -4.45 30.28
C GLU A 90 15.03 -4.92 29.70
N ASP A 91 14.14 -3.99 29.36
CA ASP A 91 12.85 -4.28 28.71
C ASP A 91 13.11 -4.99 27.37
N CYS A 92 14.09 -4.56 26.56
CA CYS A 92 14.45 -5.23 25.31
C CYS A 92 14.91 -6.68 25.52
N ILE A 93 15.73 -6.94 26.54
CA ILE A 93 16.21 -8.28 26.88
C ILE A 93 15.06 -9.15 27.39
N THR A 94 14.21 -8.60 28.26
CA THR A 94 13.09 -9.33 28.88
C THR A 94 12.02 -9.72 27.86
N ASN A 95 11.82 -8.90 26.82
CA ASN A 95 10.89 -9.20 25.72
C ASN A 95 11.50 -10.11 24.62
N ASP A 96 12.68 -10.68 24.87
CA ASP A 96 13.40 -11.56 23.95
C ASP A 96 13.62 -10.91 22.56
N TYR A 97 13.95 -9.62 22.55
CA TYR A 97 14.25 -8.92 21.32
C TYR A 97 15.65 -9.28 20.82
N ASN A 98 15.79 -9.34 19.50
CA ASN A 98 17.08 -9.26 18.84
C ASN A 98 17.54 -7.80 18.72
N PHE A 99 18.82 -7.61 18.44
CA PHE A 99 19.44 -6.29 18.37
C PHE A 99 18.75 -5.41 17.33
N GLY A 100 18.34 -5.98 16.18
CA GLY A 100 17.63 -5.23 15.15
C GLY A 100 16.33 -4.64 15.68
N MET A 101 15.56 -5.40 16.46
CA MET A 101 14.30 -4.90 17.02
C MET A 101 14.58 -3.79 18.05
N ALA A 102 15.49 -4.04 18.99
CA ALA A 102 15.89 -3.02 19.97
C ALA A 102 16.41 -1.74 19.28
N TYR A 103 17.26 -1.89 18.28
CA TYR A 103 17.79 -0.80 17.48
C TYR A 103 16.68 -0.03 16.77
N GLY A 104 15.75 -0.70 16.06
CA GLY A 104 14.64 -0.06 15.37
C GLY A 104 13.71 0.71 16.31
N LEU A 105 13.40 0.16 17.49
CA LEU A 105 12.56 0.81 18.51
C LEU A 105 13.23 2.04 19.13
N LEU A 106 14.54 1.94 19.44
CA LEU A 106 15.25 2.96 20.23
C LEU A 106 15.90 4.05 19.37
N ARG A 107 16.22 3.76 18.10
CA ARG A 107 16.99 4.66 17.22
C ARG A 107 16.40 6.06 17.14
N ARG A 108 15.09 6.17 16.92
CA ARG A 108 14.41 7.46 16.73
C ARG A 108 14.41 8.34 17.98
N ILE A 109 14.38 7.71 19.16
CA ILE A 109 14.38 8.40 20.45
C ILE A 109 15.79 8.57 21.05
N TRP A 110 16.81 8.03 20.39
CA TRP A 110 18.16 7.91 20.94
C TRP A 110 18.87 9.24 21.21
N TYR A 111 18.49 10.29 20.48
CA TYR A 111 19.00 11.65 20.65
C TYR A 111 18.05 12.56 21.43
N THR A 112 17.13 11.98 22.21
CA THR A 112 16.27 12.78 23.09
C THR A 112 17.10 13.61 24.08
N HIS A 113 16.67 14.86 24.30
CA HIS A 113 17.21 15.73 25.32
C HIS A 113 16.74 15.35 26.73
N ASP A 114 15.63 14.61 26.83
CA ASP A 114 15.02 14.20 28.08
C ASP A 114 14.75 12.70 28.10
N TRP A 115 15.67 11.96 28.70
CA TRP A 115 15.54 10.53 28.94
C TRP A 115 14.60 10.18 30.11
N SER A 116 14.26 11.15 30.97
CA SER A 116 13.41 10.90 32.14
C SER A 116 11.94 10.65 31.77
N THR A 117 11.47 11.23 30.66
CA THR A 117 10.07 11.13 30.21
C THR A 117 9.85 10.13 29.08
N ILE A 118 10.92 9.66 28.42
CA ILE A 118 10.81 8.93 27.15
C ILE A 118 10.02 7.62 27.26
N ARG A 119 10.17 6.89 28.37
CA ARG A 119 9.45 5.64 28.60
C ARG A 119 7.93 5.86 28.66
N THR A 120 7.51 6.97 29.28
CA THR A 120 6.10 7.37 29.37
C THR A 120 5.57 7.76 27.99
N GLU A 121 6.33 8.51 27.19
CA GLU A 121 5.92 8.91 25.84
C GLU A 121 5.81 7.70 24.89
N VAL A 122 6.77 6.76 24.91
CA VAL A 122 6.70 5.53 24.11
C VAL A 122 5.46 4.71 24.46
N CYS A 123 5.16 4.56 25.76
CA CYS A 123 3.95 3.88 26.21
C CYS A 123 2.67 4.59 25.71
N LYS A 124 2.68 5.91 25.71
CA LYS A 124 1.58 6.76 25.27
C LYS A 124 1.34 6.62 23.76
N TRP A 125 2.37 6.71 22.92
CA TRP A 125 2.25 6.55 21.46
C TRP A 125 1.62 5.21 21.07
N GLY A 126 2.09 4.12 21.67
CA GLY A 126 1.52 2.80 21.43
C GLY A 126 0.06 2.67 21.90
N LYS A 127 -0.33 3.38 22.97
CA LYS A 127 -1.72 3.43 23.44
C LYS A 127 -2.60 4.26 22.49
N GLU A 128 -2.13 5.41 22.04
CA GLU A 128 -2.83 6.29 21.10
C GLU A 128 -3.07 5.60 19.75
N ASP A 129 -2.09 4.87 19.21
CA ASP A 129 -2.27 4.08 17.98
C ASP A 129 -3.37 3.02 18.15
N ARG A 130 -3.35 2.27 19.26
CA ARG A 130 -4.40 1.28 19.57
C ARG A 130 -5.78 1.92 19.68
N GLU A 131 -5.90 3.04 20.39
CA GLU A 131 -7.17 3.77 20.54
C GLU A 131 -7.69 4.31 19.21
N LYS A 132 -6.81 4.86 18.36
CA LYS A 132 -7.17 5.33 17.01
C LYS A 132 -7.76 4.20 16.16
N ARG A 133 -7.10 3.04 16.15
CA ARG A 133 -7.57 1.86 15.39
C ARG A 133 -8.87 1.28 15.93
N GLN A 134 -9.04 1.28 17.25
CA GLN A 134 -10.30 0.84 17.87
C GLN A 134 -11.46 1.78 17.52
N LYS A 135 -11.22 3.09 17.50
CA LYS A 135 -12.25 4.11 17.15
C LYS A 135 -12.56 4.15 15.66
N ALA A 136 -11.64 3.71 14.81
CA ALA A 136 -11.83 3.76 13.36
C ALA A 136 -12.85 2.73 12.85
N LEU A 137 -13.12 1.64 13.57
CA LEU A 137 -14.07 0.61 13.17
C LEU A 137 -15.35 0.66 14.03
N VAL A 138 -16.47 1.07 13.44
CA VAL A 138 -17.78 1.20 14.10
C VAL A 138 -18.83 0.49 13.24
N ASN A 139 -19.63 -0.40 13.83
CA ASN A 139 -20.72 -1.11 13.12
C ASN A 139 -20.31 -1.73 11.77
N ASN A 140 -19.11 -2.33 11.70
CA ASN A 140 -18.52 -2.90 10.46
C ASN A 140 -18.19 -1.88 9.36
N GLN A 141 -18.12 -0.60 9.70
CA GLN A 141 -17.68 0.49 8.82
C GLN A 141 -16.41 1.11 9.38
N ILE A 142 -15.50 1.48 8.48
CA ILE A 142 -14.27 2.19 8.80
C ILE A 142 -14.53 3.67 8.60
N ILE A 143 -14.82 4.37 9.70
CA ILE A 143 -15.22 5.80 9.70
C ILE A 143 -14.04 6.76 9.53
N ASN A 144 -12.81 6.24 9.57
CA ASN A 144 -11.59 6.97 9.28
C ASN A 144 -10.64 6.07 8.47
N PRO A 145 -10.67 6.13 7.13
CA PRO A 145 -9.80 5.34 6.28
C PRO A 145 -8.35 5.85 6.26
N ASP A 146 -8.10 7.10 6.67
CA ASP A 146 -6.79 7.75 6.71
C ASP A 146 -5.93 7.25 7.91
N LEU A 147 -5.88 5.94 8.11
CA LEU A 147 -5.02 5.32 9.10
C LEU A 147 -3.65 5.03 8.52
N PRO A 148 -2.55 5.34 9.25
CA PRO A 148 -1.24 4.85 8.87
C PRO A 148 -1.22 3.32 8.97
N PRO A 149 -0.36 2.64 8.19
CA PRO A 149 -0.21 1.19 8.28
C PRO A 149 0.17 0.78 9.71
N ARG A 150 -0.26 -0.39 10.18
CA ARG A 150 0.05 -0.83 11.56
C ARG A 150 1.54 -0.99 11.81
N ARG A 151 2.27 -1.43 10.79
CA ARG A 151 3.68 -1.77 10.84
C ARG A 151 4.39 -1.27 9.57
N VAL A 152 5.69 -1.06 9.70
CA VAL A 152 6.58 -0.66 8.61
C VAL A 152 7.86 -1.48 8.67
N TRP A 153 8.48 -1.72 7.53
CA TRP A 153 9.79 -2.33 7.46
C TRP A 153 10.85 -1.23 7.57
N ASP A 154 11.54 -1.21 8.70
CA ASP A 154 12.69 -0.35 8.93
C ASP A 154 13.93 -0.97 8.28
N LEU A 155 14.36 -0.39 7.16
CA LEU A 155 15.46 -0.87 6.35
C LEU A 155 16.80 -0.72 7.06
N TYR A 156 16.93 0.22 8.00
CA TYR A 156 18.19 0.39 8.72
C TYR A 156 18.39 -0.72 9.76
N SER A 157 17.31 -1.15 10.43
CA SER A 157 17.34 -2.24 11.42
C SER A 157 17.08 -3.64 10.85
N ASN A 158 16.57 -3.71 9.62
CA ASN A 158 16.03 -4.92 9.00
C ASN A 158 14.90 -5.57 9.82
N ARG A 159 13.99 -4.75 10.38
CA ARG A 159 12.86 -5.23 11.18
C ARG A 159 11.55 -4.57 10.81
N VAL A 160 10.48 -5.35 10.93
CA VAL A 160 9.13 -4.83 10.94
C VAL A 160 8.85 -4.25 12.31
N VAL A 161 8.63 -2.93 12.38
CA VAL A 161 8.39 -2.18 13.61
C VAL A 161 7.02 -1.51 13.56
N PRO A 162 6.38 -1.24 14.72
CA PRO A 162 5.17 -0.44 14.77
C PRO A 162 5.35 0.95 14.15
N VAL A 163 4.35 1.43 13.41
CA VAL A 163 4.45 2.72 12.69
C VAL A 163 4.62 3.93 13.62
N TRP A 164 4.08 3.87 14.84
CA TRP A 164 4.12 4.98 15.78
C TRP A 164 5.55 5.33 16.23
N ILE A 165 6.53 4.47 15.97
CA ILE A 165 7.97 4.72 16.24
C ILE A 165 8.58 5.70 15.24
N MET A 166 8.02 5.81 14.03
CA MET A 166 8.44 6.82 13.07
C MET A 166 8.22 8.25 13.60
N ASN A 167 7.48 8.40 14.71
CA ASN A 167 7.13 9.68 15.32
C ASN A 167 6.43 10.59 14.29
N ILE A 168 5.46 10.03 13.57
CA ILE A 168 4.58 10.77 12.65
C ILE A 168 3.75 11.71 13.52
N ASN A 169 4.20 12.95 13.68
CA ASN A 169 3.37 13.99 14.27
C ASN A 169 2.18 14.23 13.32
N PRO A 170 0.93 13.97 13.76
CA PRO A 170 -0.24 14.23 12.92
C PRO A 170 -0.41 15.72 12.57
N ASP A 171 0.18 16.62 13.37
CA ASP A 171 0.01 18.06 13.26
C ASP A 171 1.04 18.74 12.33
N VAL A 172 1.99 17.98 11.76
CA VAL A 172 2.96 18.53 10.79
C VAL A 172 2.50 18.18 9.38
N GLU A 173 2.31 19.21 8.55
CA GLU A 173 1.87 19.14 7.14
C GLU A 173 2.73 18.20 6.27
N SER A 174 3.92 17.78 6.73
CA SER A 174 4.71 16.71 6.10
C SER A 174 4.35 15.35 6.70
N ARG A 175 3.38 14.66 6.11
CA ARG A 175 3.15 13.22 6.36
C ARG A 175 4.45 12.45 6.04
N GLN A 176 5.23 12.07 7.07
CA GLN A 176 6.27 11.05 6.91
C GLN A 176 5.59 9.69 6.78
N CYS A 177 5.15 9.36 5.56
CA CYS A 177 4.67 8.03 5.22
C CYS A 177 5.87 7.13 4.84
N PRO A 178 5.83 5.82 5.14
CA PRO A 178 6.77 4.88 4.54
C PRO A 178 6.54 4.82 3.03
N ASP A 179 7.61 4.63 2.25
CA ASP A 179 7.48 4.40 0.82
C ASP A 179 7.05 2.95 0.56
N PRO A 180 5.92 2.69 -0.14
CA PRO A 180 5.44 1.35 -0.32
C PRO A 180 6.18 0.64 -1.47
N ILE A 181 6.28 -0.68 -1.34
CA ILE A 181 6.78 -1.59 -2.36
C ILE A 181 5.58 -2.33 -2.94
N SER A 182 5.24 -2.00 -4.18
CA SER A 182 4.27 -2.77 -4.96
C SER A 182 4.98 -3.85 -5.75
N HIS A 183 4.40 -5.04 -5.84
CA HIS A 183 5.00 -6.12 -6.61
C HIS A 183 3.96 -7.07 -7.19
N THR A 184 4.32 -7.73 -8.28
CA THR A 184 3.48 -8.83 -8.76
C THR A 184 3.70 -10.12 -7.97
N TRP A 185 2.69 -10.98 -7.95
CA TRP A 185 2.80 -12.32 -7.39
C TRP A 185 3.37 -13.29 -8.42
N VAL A 186 4.18 -14.21 -7.93
CA VAL A 186 4.66 -15.36 -8.70
C VAL A 186 3.74 -16.56 -8.44
N ASP A 187 3.83 -17.59 -9.28
CA ASP A 187 3.06 -18.82 -9.04
C ASP A 187 3.42 -19.46 -7.69
N GLU A 188 2.44 -20.12 -7.08
CA GLU A 188 2.61 -20.78 -5.77
C GLU A 188 3.76 -21.80 -5.77
N LYS A 189 3.92 -22.53 -6.88
CA LYS A 189 5.06 -23.46 -7.08
C LYS A 189 6.43 -22.77 -7.09
N ASP A 190 6.47 -21.46 -7.39
CA ASP A 190 7.67 -20.64 -7.50
C ASP A 190 7.85 -19.72 -6.29
N ARG A 191 6.96 -19.82 -5.29
CA ARG A 191 7.05 -19.12 -4.01
C ARG A 191 7.56 -20.04 -2.90
N VAL A 192 8.09 -19.44 -1.85
CA VAL A 192 8.41 -20.07 -0.58
C VAL A 192 7.88 -19.22 0.56
N ASP A 193 7.26 -19.88 1.54
CA ASP A 193 6.73 -19.25 2.75
C ASP A 193 7.83 -19.27 3.82
N MET A 194 8.53 -18.15 3.99
CA MET A 194 9.71 -18.05 4.87
C MET A 194 9.34 -17.58 6.28
N TRP A 195 9.89 -18.24 7.29
CA TRP A 195 9.83 -17.79 8.67
C TRP A 195 11.10 -17.01 9.00
N LEU A 196 10.96 -15.69 9.22
CA LEU A 196 12.09 -14.79 9.29
C LEU A 196 12.13 -14.01 10.61
N PRO A 197 13.32 -13.68 11.13
CA PRO A 197 13.44 -12.81 12.29
C PRO A 197 13.01 -11.35 12.00
N ILE A 198 12.88 -10.97 10.72
CA ILE A 198 12.44 -9.64 10.26
C ILE A 198 11.08 -9.26 10.87
N ASN A 199 10.12 -10.19 10.89
CA ASN A 199 8.80 -10.03 11.51
C ASN A 199 8.65 -10.86 12.81
N ARG A 200 9.78 -11.12 13.50
CA ARG A 200 9.84 -11.90 14.74
C ARG A 200 9.25 -13.31 14.64
N TYR A 201 9.27 -13.92 13.44
CA TYR A 201 8.68 -15.24 13.20
C TYR A 201 7.18 -15.31 13.56
N GLU A 202 6.45 -14.19 13.48
CA GLU A 202 5.03 -14.17 13.86
C GLU A 202 4.09 -14.70 12.76
N TRP A 203 4.51 -14.60 11.50
CA TRP A 203 3.81 -15.16 10.32
C TRP A 203 4.79 -15.53 9.21
N PRO A 204 4.43 -16.45 8.31
CA PRO A 204 5.25 -16.74 7.12
C PRO A 204 5.25 -15.55 6.14
N VAL A 205 6.36 -15.36 5.44
CA VAL A 205 6.54 -14.31 4.43
C VAL A 205 6.63 -14.98 3.06
N PRO A 206 5.57 -14.91 2.22
CA PRO A 206 5.59 -15.50 0.88
C PRO A 206 6.44 -14.65 -0.06
N ILE A 207 7.56 -15.21 -0.55
CA ILE A 207 8.43 -14.55 -1.53
C ILE A 207 8.81 -15.51 -2.67
N PRO A 208 9.26 -15.01 -3.85
CA PRO A 208 9.80 -15.86 -4.89
C PRO A 208 11.01 -16.68 -4.40
N LYS A 209 11.12 -17.94 -4.82
CA LYS A 209 12.21 -18.87 -4.41
C LYS A 209 13.61 -18.38 -4.78
N ASP A 210 13.71 -17.56 -5.80
CA ASP A 210 14.93 -16.97 -6.34
C ASP A 210 15.15 -15.52 -5.87
N ALA A 211 14.31 -15.00 -4.97
CA ALA A 211 14.44 -13.67 -4.40
C ALA A 211 15.07 -13.72 -2.99
N SER A 212 15.64 -12.59 -2.57
CA SER A 212 16.13 -12.37 -1.21
C SER A 212 15.68 -11.00 -0.70
N LEU A 213 15.09 -10.97 0.49
CA LEU A 213 14.71 -9.71 1.13
C LEU A 213 15.92 -8.86 1.49
N ASP A 214 17.09 -9.45 1.75
CA ASP A 214 18.30 -8.67 1.97
C ASP A 214 18.76 -7.94 0.70
N LEU A 215 18.59 -8.56 -0.48
CA LEU A 215 18.87 -7.90 -1.76
C LEU A 215 17.86 -6.79 -2.05
N VAL A 216 16.56 -7.04 -1.81
CA VAL A 216 15.50 -6.02 -1.90
C VAL A 216 15.84 -4.84 -0.99
N ARG A 217 16.25 -5.11 0.25
CA ARG A 217 16.66 -4.10 1.23
C ARG A 217 17.83 -3.25 0.72
N ILE A 218 18.87 -3.87 0.17
CA ILE A 218 20.01 -3.14 -0.40
C ILE A 218 19.55 -2.20 -1.53
N GLU A 219 18.66 -2.66 -2.40
CA GLU A 219 18.09 -1.82 -3.47
C GLU A 219 17.29 -0.64 -2.92
N MET A 220 16.41 -0.87 -1.94
CA MET A 220 15.64 0.21 -1.32
C MET A 220 16.55 1.25 -0.62
N LEU A 221 17.61 0.80 0.05
CA LEU A 221 18.60 1.68 0.69
C LEU A 221 19.35 2.53 -0.34
N ASN A 222 19.73 1.95 -1.48
CA ASN A 222 20.35 2.70 -2.59
C ASN A 222 19.40 3.72 -3.22
N LEU A 223 18.08 3.49 -3.14
CA LEU A 223 17.05 4.45 -3.54
C LEU A 223 16.76 5.51 -2.47
N GLY A 224 17.44 5.45 -1.32
CA GLY A 224 17.39 6.44 -0.25
C GLY A 224 16.35 6.19 0.83
N LEU A 225 15.72 5.01 0.84
CA LEU A 225 14.63 4.71 1.77
C LEU A 225 15.17 4.36 3.16
N GLU A 226 14.47 4.84 4.19
CA GLU A 226 14.69 4.41 5.58
C GLU A 226 13.60 3.44 6.04
N TYR A 227 12.35 3.75 5.72
CA TYR A 227 11.19 2.91 6.01
C TYR A 227 10.49 2.56 4.71
N ALA A 228 10.17 1.28 4.54
CA ALA A 228 9.35 0.80 3.46
C ALA A 228 8.07 0.15 4.00
N TRP A 229 7.02 0.13 3.20
CA TRP A 229 5.86 -0.72 3.45
C TRP A 229 5.80 -1.82 2.41
N LEU A 230 5.91 -3.07 2.86
CA LEU A 230 5.79 -4.25 1.99
C LEU A 230 4.70 -5.14 2.58
N ASP A 231 3.64 -5.37 1.82
CA ASP A 231 2.43 -6.10 2.24
C ASP A 231 2.75 -7.45 2.94
N VAL A 232 3.61 -8.27 2.33
CA VAL A 232 4.00 -9.59 2.85
C VAL A 232 4.77 -9.52 4.19
N LEU A 233 5.37 -8.38 4.50
CA LEU A 233 6.08 -8.13 5.76
C LEU A 233 5.26 -7.34 6.78
N CYS A 234 4.48 -6.35 6.36
CA CYS A 234 3.82 -5.40 7.24
C CYS A 234 2.40 -5.83 7.63
N LEU A 235 1.76 -6.68 6.82
CA LEU A 235 0.49 -7.32 7.13
C LEU A 235 0.73 -8.76 7.58
N ARG A 236 0.01 -9.16 8.63
CA ARG A 236 0.02 -10.53 9.11
C ARG A 236 -0.52 -11.46 8.02
N GLN A 237 0.27 -12.43 7.59
CA GLN A 237 -0.09 -13.36 6.52
C GLN A 237 -0.80 -14.61 7.08
N ALA A 238 -1.58 -15.28 6.23
CA ALA A 238 -2.24 -16.53 6.58
C ALA A 238 -1.22 -17.66 6.79
N GLY A 239 -1.56 -18.61 7.68
CA GLY A 239 -0.69 -19.72 8.07
C GLY A 239 0.22 -19.41 9.27
N GLY A 240 -0.09 -18.34 10.02
CA GLY A 240 0.63 -17.91 11.21
C GLY A 240 0.16 -18.57 12.51
N LEU A 241 0.81 -18.24 13.63
CA LEU A 241 0.45 -18.76 14.96
C LEU A 241 -0.86 -18.17 15.52
N GLU A 242 -1.28 -17.00 15.04
CA GLU A 242 -2.39 -16.21 15.58
C GLU A 242 -3.41 -15.81 14.50
N GLU A 243 -4.06 -16.80 13.89
CA GLU A 243 -5.05 -16.57 12.82
C GLU A 243 -6.25 -15.72 13.26
N ASP A 244 -6.67 -15.80 14.52
CA ASP A 244 -7.76 -14.96 15.03
C ASP A 244 -7.35 -13.47 15.13
N VAL A 245 -6.08 -13.22 15.47
CA VAL A 245 -5.50 -11.86 15.46
C VAL A 245 -5.41 -11.37 14.03
N ARG A 246 -4.96 -12.20 13.08
CA ARG A 246 -4.94 -11.87 11.66
C ARG A 246 -6.30 -11.42 11.17
N MET A 247 -7.35 -12.20 11.42
CA MET A 247 -8.71 -11.85 11.00
C MET A 247 -9.18 -10.50 11.58
N LYS A 248 -8.84 -10.22 12.85
CA LYS A 248 -9.18 -8.93 13.49
C LYS A 248 -8.40 -7.77 12.88
N GLU A 249 -7.11 -7.95 12.60
CA GLU A 249 -6.28 -6.95 11.93
C GLU A 249 -6.79 -6.68 10.52
N TRP A 250 -7.08 -7.73 9.73
CA TRP A 250 -7.49 -7.61 8.34
C TRP A 250 -8.81 -6.89 8.14
N ARG A 251 -9.76 -6.99 9.09
CA ARG A 251 -11.03 -6.24 9.03
C ARG A 251 -10.82 -4.73 8.88
N LEU A 252 -9.73 -4.21 9.44
CA LEU A 252 -9.36 -2.80 9.40
C LEU A 252 -8.23 -2.54 8.40
N ASP A 253 -7.13 -3.28 8.53
CA ASP A 253 -5.88 -2.95 7.88
C ASP A 253 -5.91 -3.20 6.37
N VAL A 254 -6.59 -4.27 5.90
CA VAL A 254 -6.68 -4.61 4.46
C VAL A 254 -7.45 -3.56 3.65
N PRO A 255 -8.67 -3.13 4.06
CA PRO A 255 -9.33 -2.01 3.42
C PRO A 255 -8.47 -0.76 3.36
N THR A 256 -7.74 -0.45 4.44
CA THR A 256 -6.94 0.79 4.56
C THR A 256 -5.57 0.76 3.88
N ILE A 257 -5.22 -0.29 3.13
CA ILE A 257 -3.92 -0.39 2.45
C ILE A 257 -3.74 0.77 1.46
N GLY A 258 -4.81 1.22 0.79
CA GLY A 258 -4.69 2.29 -0.21
C GLY A 258 -4.03 3.57 0.34
N THR A 259 -4.19 3.87 1.64
CA THR A 259 -3.60 5.05 2.30
C THR A 259 -2.08 5.12 2.14
N VAL A 260 -1.36 4.00 2.14
CA VAL A 260 0.11 4.03 2.04
C VAL A 260 0.62 4.33 0.62
N TYR A 261 -0.22 4.13 -0.40
CA TYR A 261 0.10 4.37 -1.80
C TYR A 261 -0.31 5.77 -2.28
N GLN A 262 -0.99 6.55 -1.43
CA GLN A 262 -1.38 7.92 -1.74
C GLN A 262 -0.24 8.91 -1.47
N TRP A 263 -0.33 10.09 -2.10
CA TRP A 263 0.61 11.19 -1.93
C TRP A 263 0.85 11.51 -0.43
N PRO A 264 2.09 11.79 0.00
CA PRO A 264 3.30 12.04 -0.81
C PRO A 264 4.18 10.81 -1.08
N ALA A 265 3.68 9.58 -0.92
CA ALA A 265 4.50 8.38 -1.00
C ALA A 265 5.04 8.11 -2.41
N LYS A 266 6.27 7.59 -2.50
CA LYS A 266 6.89 7.12 -3.75
C LYS A 266 6.82 5.61 -3.82
N VAL A 267 6.08 5.08 -4.78
CA VAL A 267 5.87 3.62 -4.92
C VAL A 267 7.06 2.97 -5.63
N MET A 268 7.64 1.94 -5.01
CA MET A 268 8.67 1.10 -5.61
C MET A 268 8.03 -0.14 -6.23
N THR A 269 8.03 -0.24 -7.56
CA THR A 269 7.22 -1.23 -8.28
C THR A 269 8.06 -2.32 -8.94
N TYR A 270 7.95 -3.55 -8.45
CA TYR A 270 8.51 -4.76 -9.08
C TYR A 270 7.50 -5.41 -10.04
N LEU A 271 7.63 -5.13 -11.34
CA LEU A 271 6.71 -5.66 -12.36
C LEU A 271 6.89 -7.16 -12.65
N SER A 272 8.08 -7.72 -12.45
CA SER A 272 8.41 -9.14 -12.72
C SER A 272 8.43 -10.04 -11.48
N GLY A 273 8.06 -9.49 -10.32
CA GLY A 273 8.00 -10.18 -9.03
C GLY A 273 8.98 -9.60 -8.03
N LEU A 274 8.64 -9.66 -6.74
CA LEU A 274 9.40 -9.05 -5.65
C LEU A 274 10.89 -9.44 -5.71
N GLY A 275 11.77 -8.45 -5.78
CA GLY A 275 13.23 -8.64 -5.78
C GLY A 275 13.83 -9.19 -7.07
N ARG A 276 13.01 -9.48 -8.09
CA ARG A 276 13.50 -10.00 -9.38
C ARG A 276 13.94 -8.88 -10.32
N PRO A 277 14.90 -9.15 -11.22
CA PRO A 277 15.18 -8.24 -12.31
C PRO A 277 13.95 -8.05 -13.19
N LEU A 278 13.75 -6.82 -13.65
CA LEU A 278 12.72 -6.49 -14.63
C LEU A 278 13.04 -7.19 -15.95
N THR A 279 12.20 -8.16 -16.29
CA THR A 279 12.28 -8.93 -17.53
C THR A 279 10.91 -8.95 -18.19
N LEU A 280 10.91 -9.05 -19.52
CA LEU A 280 9.71 -9.03 -20.33
C LEU A 280 9.76 -10.18 -21.34
N LYS A 281 8.87 -11.16 -21.18
CA LYS A 281 8.72 -12.33 -22.07
C LYS A 281 7.35 -12.31 -22.74
N ASP A 282 7.24 -13.03 -23.85
CA ASP A 282 5.97 -13.20 -24.55
C ASP A 282 4.91 -13.80 -23.62
N GLY A 283 3.74 -13.16 -23.57
CA GLY A 283 2.63 -13.55 -22.70
C GLY A 283 2.68 -12.99 -21.28
N ASP A 284 3.77 -12.34 -20.84
CA ASP A 284 3.85 -11.78 -19.49
C ASP A 284 2.79 -10.70 -19.24
N LEU A 285 2.53 -9.83 -20.23
CA LEU A 285 1.50 -8.78 -20.16
C LEU A 285 0.08 -9.34 -20.15
N ASP A 286 -0.11 -10.51 -20.76
CA ASP A 286 -1.40 -11.18 -20.88
C ASP A 286 -1.66 -12.14 -19.71
N SER A 287 -0.67 -12.40 -18.86
CA SER A 287 -0.82 -13.25 -17.69
C SER A 287 -1.74 -12.62 -16.64
N GLY A 288 -2.60 -13.42 -16.00
CA GLY A 288 -3.37 -12.97 -14.82
C GLY A 288 -2.48 -12.62 -13.62
N ARG A 289 -1.18 -12.97 -13.68
CA ARG A 289 -0.14 -12.59 -12.72
C ARG A 289 0.65 -11.36 -13.19
N CYS A 290 0.28 -10.72 -14.28
CA CYS A 290 0.89 -9.46 -14.67
C CYS A 290 0.52 -8.37 -13.67
N TRP A 291 1.47 -7.52 -13.29
CA TRP A 291 1.22 -6.41 -12.36
C TRP A 291 0.02 -5.54 -12.80
N PHE A 292 -0.07 -5.21 -14.09
CA PHE A 292 -1.18 -4.40 -14.65
C PHE A 292 -2.56 -5.07 -14.55
N ARG A 293 -2.60 -6.39 -14.33
CA ARG A 293 -3.82 -7.19 -14.33
C ARG A 293 -4.24 -7.63 -12.94
N ARG A 294 -3.52 -7.28 -11.88
CA ARG A 294 -3.92 -7.65 -10.52
C ARG A 294 -4.90 -6.65 -9.95
N THR A 295 -5.86 -7.13 -9.18
CA THR A 295 -6.87 -6.26 -8.56
C THR A 295 -6.27 -5.24 -7.61
N TRP A 296 -5.44 -5.69 -6.66
CA TRP A 296 -4.87 -4.81 -5.64
C TRP A 296 -3.95 -3.73 -6.22
N THR A 297 -3.25 -4.01 -7.31
CA THR A 297 -2.33 -3.04 -7.93
C THR A 297 -3.05 -1.81 -8.51
N LEU A 298 -4.39 -1.79 -8.56
CA LEU A 298 -5.16 -0.64 -9.05
C LEU A 298 -4.99 0.56 -8.12
N GLN A 299 -5.00 0.31 -6.81
CA GLN A 299 -4.78 1.32 -5.79
C GLN A 299 -3.28 1.54 -5.48
N GLU A 300 -2.37 0.75 -6.07
CA GLU A 300 -0.93 0.79 -5.78
C GLU A 300 -0.12 1.57 -6.81
N VAL A 301 -0.75 2.20 -7.80
CA VAL A 301 -0.05 2.98 -8.83
C VAL A 301 0.71 4.15 -8.21
N GLY A 302 0.05 4.85 -7.26
CA GLY A 302 0.54 6.08 -6.64
C GLY A 302 0.68 7.26 -7.61
N GLU A 303 0.88 8.45 -7.06
CA GLU A 303 1.14 9.65 -7.90
C GLU A 303 2.59 9.65 -8.43
N THR A 304 3.52 9.09 -7.66
CA THR A 304 4.91 8.93 -8.05
C THR A 304 5.31 7.47 -7.92
N SER A 305 5.79 6.86 -9.00
CA SER A 305 6.29 5.48 -9.00
C SER A 305 7.71 5.39 -9.56
N VAL A 306 8.46 4.39 -9.09
CA VAL A 306 9.77 4.00 -9.62
C VAL A 306 9.77 2.51 -9.87
N ILE A 307 10.06 2.13 -11.11
CA ILE A 307 10.23 0.73 -11.48
C ILE A 307 11.58 0.24 -10.96
N VAL A 308 11.53 -0.78 -10.11
CA VAL A 308 12.69 -1.41 -9.46
C VAL A 308 13.00 -2.77 -10.08
N GLY A 309 14.13 -3.38 -9.69
CA GLY A 309 14.71 -4.51 -10.41
C GLY A 309 15.33 -4.08 -11.75
N ASN A 310 15.60 -2.79 -11.94
CA ASN A 310 16.08 -2.25 -13.21
C ASN A 310 17.49 -2.77 -13.54
N THR A 311 17.71 -3.14 -14.81
CA THR A 311 18.99 -3.63 -15.32
C THR A 311 19.41 -2.77 -16.52
N PRO A 312 20.71 -2.55 -16.77
CA PRO A 312 21.16 -1.69 -17.87
C PRO A 312 20.65 -2.12 -19.26
N ASP A 313 20.53 -3.43 -19.47
CA ASP A 313 20.02 -4.03 -20.72
C ASP A 313 18.51 -4.36 -20.63
N GLY A 314 17.82 -3.81 -19.63
CA GLY A 314 16.42 -4.08 -19.36
C GLY A 314 15.45 -3.34 -20.28
N PRO A 315 14.15 -3.67 -20.23
CA PRO A 315 13.14 -3.13 -21.13
C PRO A 315 12.92 -1.61 -20.98
N LEU A 316 13.38 -0.99 -19.88
CA LEU A 316 13.28 0.46 -19.69
C LEU A 316 14.28 1.27 -20.52
N HIS A 317 15.40 0.66 -20.95
CA HIS A 317 16.48 1.35 -21.67
C HIS A 317 16.50 1.04 -23.16
N THR A 318 15.52 0.29 -23.67
CA THR A 318 15.50 -0.08 -25.09
C THR A 318 15.20 1.14 -25.96
N GLU A 319 16.11 1.47 -26.87
CA GLU A 319 16.04 2.69 -27.68
C GLU A 319 14.85 2.70 -28.65
N HIS A 320 14.33 3.91 -28.86
CA HIS A 320 13.23 4.21 -29.75
C HIS A 320 13.79 4.70 -31.10
N LYS A 321 14.03 3.79 -32.04
CA LYS A 321 14.47 4.18 -33.39
C LYS A 321 13.27 4.72 -34.18
N ASP A 322 13.42 5.91 -34.76
CA ASP A 322 12.43 6.54 -35.64
C ASP A 322 11.01 6.70 -35.08
N GLY A 323 10.86 6.76 -33.75
CA GLY A 323 9.53 6.87 -33.15
C GLY A 323 8.84 5.52 -32.88
N LYS A 324 9.55 4.39 -32.94
CA LYS A 324 8.99 3.05 -32.66
C LYS A 324 9.92 2.18 -31.81
N TYR A 325 9.32 1.39 -30.92
CA TYR A 325 10.03 0.34 -30.19
C TYR A 325 10.34 -0.85 -31.11
N GLU A 326 11.41 -1.59 -30.78
CA GLU A 326 11.88 -2.72 -31.59
C GLU A 326 10.85 -3.85 -31.70
N THR A 327 9.98 -4.01 -30.70
CA THR A 327 8.96 -5.06 -30.67
C THR A 327 7.58 -4.51 -30.31
N GLU A 328 6.54 -5.21 -30.76
CA GLU A 328 5.16 -4.93 -30.35
C GLU A 328 4.99 -5.10 -28.83
N LEU A 329 5.68 -6.08 -28.23
CA LEU A 329 5.67 -6.33 -26.80
C LEU A 329 6.19 -5.13 -26.00
N LEU A 330 7.31 -4.53 -26.43
CA LEU A 330 7.84 -3.30 -25.81
C LEU A 330 6.89 -2.12 -26.00
N THR A 331 6.30 -1.98 -27.20
CA THR A 331 5.31 -0.94 -27.46
C THR A 331 4.12 -1.07 -26.51
N ARG A 332 3.59 -2.28 -26.32
CA ARG A 332 2.51 -2.56 -25.36
C ARG A 332 2.93 -2.28 -23.93
N PHE A 333 4.14 -2.68 -23.54
CA PHE A 333 4.68 -2.44 -22.20
C PHE A 333 4.76 -0.95 -21.86
N HIS A 334 5.35 -0.14 -22.73
CA HIS A 334 5.42 1.31 -22.52
C HIS A 334 4.06 2.00 -22.56
N LYS A 335 3.13 1.51 -23.40
CA LYS A 335 1.74 1.99 -23.39
C LYS A 335 1.04 1.69 -22.06
N HIS A 336 1.26 0.52 -21.48
CA HIS A 336 0.70 0.19 -20.16
C HIS A 336 1.30 1.08 -19.05
N LEU A 337 2.60 1.40 -19.11
CA LEU A 337 3.23 2.33 -18.17
C LEU A 337 2.65 3.74 -18.28
N GLN A 338 2.48 4.27 -19.49
CA GLN A 338 1.85 5.58 -19.71
C GLN A 338 0.41 5.60 -19.21
N SER A 339 -0.35 4.54 -19.50
CA SER A 339 -1.73 4.41 -19.03
C SER A 339 -1.82 4.46 -17.51
N MET A 340 -0.81 4.02 -16.75
CA MET A 340 -0.84 4.13 -15.28
C MET A 340 -0.87 5.58 -14.81
N GLU A 341 -0.17 6.50 -15.48
CA GLU A 341 -0.11 7.92 -15.12
C GLU A 341 -1.48 8.61 -15.31
N ASP A 342 -2.25 8.17 -16.31
CA ASP A 342 -3.56 8.76 -16.67
C ASP A 342 -4.76 8.23 -15.84
N MET A 343 -4.55 7.22 -14.98
CA MET A 343 -5.62 6.43 -14.34
C MET A 343 -6.28 7.06 -13.12
N LEU A 344 -5.68 8.11 -12.56
CA LEU A 344 -6.14 8.65 -11.30
C LEU A 344 -7.44 9.47 -11.51
N TYR A 345 -8.40 9.28 -10.61
CA TYR A 345 -9.56 10.18 -10.37
C TYR A 345 -10.84 10.03 -11.22
N ARG A 346 -11.15 8.88 -11.85
CA ARG A 346 -12.48 8.64 -12.48
C ARG A 346 -13.08 7.28 -12.09
N VAL A 347 -14.31 7.25 -11.55
CA VAL A 347 -15.02 6.01 -11.13
C VAL A 347 -15.19 5.07 -12.31
N LEU A 348 -15.63 5.61 -13.45
CA LEU A 348 -15.75 4.89 -14.72
C LEU A 348 -14.46 4.18 -15.11
N GLY A 349 -13.33 4.90 -15.11
CA GLY A 349 -12.02 4.34 -15.42
C GLY A 349 -11.61 3.25 -14.43
N ALA A 350 -11.85 3.47 -13.13
CA ALA A 350 -11.55 2.48 -12.09
C ALA A 350 -12.34 1.18 -12.27
N LEU A 351 -13.63 1.28 -12.62
CA LEU A 351 -14.49 0.12 -12.86
C LEU A 351 -14.12 -0.62 -14.15
N GLU A 352 -13.89 0.10 -15.25
CA GLU A 352 -13.41 -0.49 -16.52
C GLU A 352 -12.11 -1.28 -16.33
N GLU A 353 -11.22 -0.77 -15.49
CA GLU A 353 -9.95 -1.43 -15.19
C GLU A 353 -10.14 -2.61 -14.25
N MET A 354 -11.04 -2.50 -13.27
CA MET A 354 -11.38 -3.62 -12.40
C MET A 354 -12.01 -4.79 -13.17
N GLN A 355 -12.76 -4.53 -14.25
CA GLN A 355 -13.27 -5.56 -15.17
C GLN A 355 -12.14 -6.41 -15.77
N LYS A 356 -11.01 -5.77 -16.11
CA LYS A 356 -9.85 -6.42 -16.77
C LYS A 356 -8.94 -7.16 -15.80
N ARG A 357 -9.07 -6.87 -14.49
CA ARG A 357 -8.21 -7.38 -13.42
C ARG A 357 -8.62 -8.76 -12.90
N VAL A 358 -7.66 -9.43 -12.28
CA VAL A 358 -7.75 -10.77 -11.71
C VAL A 358 -7.46 -10.70 -10.21
N SER A 359 -8.27 -11.39 -9.42
CA SER A 359 -8.08 -11.52 -7.97
C SER A 359 -8.03 -12.99 -7.56
N THR A 360 -7.43 -13.25 -6.39
CA THR A 360 -7.43 -14.58 -5.77
C THR A 360 -8.73 -14.79 -5.01
N ASN A 361 -9.13 -13.82 -4.19
CA ASN A 361 -10.47 -13.76 -3.61
C ASN A 361 -11.32 -12.80 -4.45
N PRO A 362 -12.50 -13.20 -4.95
CA PRO A 362 -13.39 -12.30 -5.68
C PRO A 362 -13.75 -11.02 -4.91
N VAL A 363 -13.84 -11.05 -3.57
CA VAL A 363 -14.15 -9.89 -2.71
C VAL A 363 -13.05 -8.82 -2.79
N ASP A 364 -11.80 -9.19 -3.09
CA ASP A 364 -10.68 -8.26 -3.25
C ASP A 364 -10.97 -7.20 -4.32
N LYS A 365 -11.78 -7.53 -5.34
CA LYS A 365 -12.16 -6.57 -6.39
C LYS A 365 -12.96 -5.40 -5.85
N ILE A 366 -13.81 -5.65 -4.86
CA ILE A 366 -14.62 -4.62 -4.24
C ILE A 366 -13.79 -3.85 -3.23
N ALA A 367 -12.99 -4.56 -2.42
CA ALA A 367 -12.12 -3.92 -1.44
C ALA A 367 -11.07 -2.99 -2.09
N GLY A 368 -10.47 -3.42 -3.21
CA GLY A 368 -9.50 -2.60 -3.97
C GLY A 368 -10.09 -1.38 -4.67
N LEU A 369 -11.42 -1.24 -4.74
CA LEU A 369 -12.10 -0.05 -5.26
C LEU A 369 -12.31 1.02 -4.19
N ALA A 370 -12.33 0.66 -2.91
CA ALA A 370 -12.75 1.55 -1.83
C ALA A 370 -11.93 2.84 -1.75
N PHE A 371 -10.61 2.76 -1.95
CA PHE A 371 -9.71 3.92 -1.96
C PHE A 371 -9.73 4.69 -3.27
N VAL A 372 -9.92 4.00 -4.39
CA VAL A 372 -10.02 4.64 -5.72
C VAL A 372 -11.30 5.46 -5.83
N MET A 373 -12.36 5.02 -5.15
CA MET A 373 -13.67 5.68 -5.07
C MET A 373 -13.76 6.67 -3.90
N ALA A 374 -12.64 7.20 -3.40
CA ALA A 374 -12.52 8.37 -2.51
C ALA A 374 -13.55 8.48 -1.36
N SER A 375 -13.95 7.34 -0.78
CA SER A 375 -15.03 7.32 0.21
C SER A 375 -14.48 7.73 1.59
N LYS A 376 -15.14 8.70 2.25
CA LYS A 376 -14.76 9.15 3.61
C LYS A 376 -14.95 8.06 4.67
N THR A 377 -15.76 7.06 4.35
CA THR A 377 -15.99 5.85 5.13
C THR A 377 -15.89 4.66 4.16
N ILE A 378 -15.32 3.55 4.59
CA ILE A 378 -15.21 2.34 3.76
C ILE A 378 -15.73 1.10 4.51
N PRO A 379 -16.24 0.06 3.83
CA PRO A 379 -16.69 -1.14 4.52
C PRO A 379 -15.52 -1.92 5.12
N ALA A 380 -15.75 -2.58 6.25
CA ALA A 380 -14.79 -3.53 6.80
C ALA A 380 -14.65 -4.78 5.91
N TYR A 381 -13.46 -5.37 5.88
CA TYR A 381 -13.20 -6.54 5.03
C TYR A 381 -13.58 -7.86 5.70
N TYR A 382 -14.28 -8.72 4.95
CA TYR A 382 -14.58 -10.10 5.32
C TYR A 382 -14.37 -11.01 4.12
N GLU A 383 -13.41 -11.95 4.24
CA GLU A 383 -13.06 -12.88 3.15
C GLU A 383 -14.24 -13.73 2.67
N SER A 384 -15.22 -13.98 3.55
CA SER A 384 -16.38 -14.85 3.31
C SER A 384 -17.65 -14.10 2.91
N GLN A 385 -17.61 -12.78 2.75
CA GLN A 385 -18.78 -11.99 2.37
C GLN A 385 -19.21 -12.31 0.95
N SER A 386 -20.52 -12.27 0.67
CA SER A 386 -20.96 -12.36 -0.73
C SER A 386 -20.57 -11.09 -1.48
N LEU A 387 -20.33 -11.23 -2.79
CA LEU A 387 -19.92 -10.09 -3.62
C LEU A 387 -20.97 -8.99 -3.64
N GLU A 388 -22.25 -9.36 -3.71
CA GLU A 388 -23.32 -8.38 -3.75
C GLU A 388 -23.47 -7.63 -2.42
N GLU A 389 -23.30 -8.30 -1.27
CA GLU A 389 -23.31 -7.64 0.04
C GLU A 389 -22.12 -6.68 0.19
N ALA A 390 -20.93 -7.10 -0.25
CA ALA A 390 -19.74 -6.27 -0.20
C ALA A 390 -19.87 -5.04 -1.10
N TRP A 391 -20.39 -5.23 -2.32
CA TRP A 391 -20.64 -4.16 -3.29
C TRP A 391 -21.68 -3.18 -2.77
N THR A 392 -22.82 -3.70 -2.27
CA THR A 392 -23.87 -2.89 -1.67
C THR A 392 -23.34 -2.06 -0.50
N ALA A 393 -22.55 -2.67 0.38
CA ALA A 393 -21.95 -1.96 1.51
C ALA A 393 -20.99 -0.85 1.05
N LEU A 394 -20.22 -1.07 -0.01
CA LEU A 394 -19.37 -0.03 -0.58
C LEU A 394 -20.20 1.10 -1.19
N VAL A 395 -21.19 0.79 -2.03
CA VAL A 395 -22.04 1.80 -2.70
C VAL A 395 -22.80 2.66 -1.69
N ASN A 396 -23.32 2.07 -0.60
CA ASN A 396 -23.98 2.82 0.48
C ASN A 396 -23.08 3.88 1.12
N LEU A 397 -21.76 3.65 1.13
CA LEU A 397 -20.77 4.53 1.76
C LEU A 397 -20.11 5.50 0.78
N MET A 398 -20.40 5.38 -0.52
CA MET A 398 -19.85 6.27 -1.54
C MET A 398 -20.41 7.68 -1.39
N ASP A 399 -19.56 8.64 -1.75
CA ASP A 399 -19.98 10.03 -1.88
C ASP A 399 -21.13 10.17 -2.91
N CYS A 400 -22.04 11.13 -2.70
CA CYS A 400 -23.24 11.28 -3.53
C CYS A 400 -22.92 11.52 -5.02
N TRP A 401 -21.79 12.15 -5.34
CA TRP A 401 -21.33 12.33 -6.72
C TRP A 401 -20.97 11.00 -7.40
N LEU A 402 -20.37 10.07 -6.66
CA LEU A 402 -19.98 8.77 -7.21
C LEU A 402 -21.22 7.87 -7.38
N ARG A 403 -22.22 8.04 -6.51
CA ARG A 403 -23.51 7.35 -6.63
C ARG A 403 -24.33 7.87 -7.82
N GLU A 404 -24.26 9.17 -8.11
CA GLU A 404 -24.77 9.75 -9.37
C GLU A 404 -24.12 9.06 -10.56
N GLU A 405 -22.78 9.03 -10.62
CA GLU A 405 -22.07 8.36 -11.73
C GLU A 405 -22.54 6.91 -11.90
N LEU A 406 -22.64 6.13 -10.79
CA LEU A 406 -23.12 4.75 -10.79
C LEU A 406 -24.56 4.60 -11.33
N LEU A 407 -25.47 5.50 -10.95
CA LEU A 407 -26.86 5.50 -11.43
C LEU A 407 -26.92 5.65 -12.96
N PHE A 408 -26.05 6.49 -13.52
CA PHE A 408 -26.01 6.78 -14.96
C PHE A 408 -25.10 5.83 -15.76
N LEU A 409 -24.40 4.88 -15.13
CA LEU A 409 -23.58 3.86 -15.81
C LEU A 409 -24.38 2.90 -16.69
N GLY A 410 -25.67 2.71 -16.43
CA GLY A 410 -26.45 1.66 -17.08
C GLY A 410 -27.87 2.10 -17.41
N PRO A 411 -28.38 1.80 -18.63
CA PRO A 411 -29.76 2.11 -18.98
C PRO A 411 -30.78 1.19 -18.28
N GLU A 412 -30.30 0.17 -17.56
CA GLU A 412 -31.15 -0.82 -16.91
C GLU A 412 -31.13 -0.67 -15.39
N PRO A 413 -32.27 -0.88 -14.74
CA PRO A 413 -32.33 -0.83 -13.30
C PRO A 413 -31.54 -1.98 -12.67
N GLY A 414 -31.09 -1.76 -11.43
CA GLY A 414 -30.43 -2.79 -10.62
C GLY A 414 -31.23 -4.08 -10.49
N ASN A 415 -30.53 -5.21 -10.52
CA ASN A 415 -31.17 -6.53 -10.44
C ASN A 415 -30.98 -7.25 -9.08
N ALA A 416 -30.28 -6.65 -8.13
CA ALA A 416 -29.97 -7.21 -6.81
C ALA A 416 -30.79 -6.58 -5.66
N GLY A 417 -32.07 -6.28 -5.90
CA GLY A 417 -32.98 -5.71 -4.91
C GLY A 417 -33.22 -4.21 -5.12
N THR A 418 -32.17 -3.40 -5.12
CA THR A 418 -32.25 -1.95 -5.36
C THR A 418 -32.26 -1.65 -6.86
N LYS A 419 -33.13 -0.72 -7.31
CA LYS A 419 -33.27 -0.37 -8.74
C LYS A 419 -32.38 0.79 -9.19
N TRP A 420 -31.96 1.63 -8.24
CA TRP A 420 -31.22 2.89 -8.46
C TRP A 420 -29.70 2.72 -8.57
N ARG A 421 -29.20 1.49 -8.46
CA ARG A 421 -27.78 1.19 -8.60
C ARG A 421 -27.59 -0.15 -9.29
N PRO A 422 -26.55 -0.31 -10.11
CA PRO A 422 -26.25 -1.60 -10.72
C PRO A 422 -25.78 -2.60 -9.64
N SER A 423 -26.10 -3.88 -9.83
CA SER A 423 -25.49 -4.96 -9.05
C SER A 423 -24.02 -5.14 -9.42
N TRP A 424 -23.28 -5.85 -8.57
CA TRP A 424 -21.88 -6.17 -8.86
C TRP A 424 -21.73 -6.90 -10.20
N ASP A 425 -22.61 -7.86 -10.48
CA ASP A 425 -22.61 -8.61 -11.73
C ASP A 425 -22.89 -7.72 -12.94
N GLN A 426 -23.81 -6.74 -12.82
CA GLN A 426 -24.08 -5.78 -13.90
C GLN A 426 -22.85 -4.90 -14.17
N VAL A 427 -22.18 -4.42 -13.13
CA VAL A 427 -20.94 -3.62 -13.26
C VAL A 427 -19.82 -4.42 -13.91
N MET A 428 -19.69 -5.71 -13.60
CA MET A 428 -18.54 -6.51 -14.05
C MET A 428 -18.71 -7.14 -15.42
N MET A 429 -19.95 -7.38 -15.86
CA MET A 429 -20.24 -8.13 -17.10
C MET A 429 -20.62 -7.23 -18.28
N ARG A 430 -20.95 -5.96 -18.04
CA ARG A 430 -21.48 -5.07 -19.08
C ARG A 430 -20.44 -4.05 -19.54
N PRO A 431 -20.45 -3.67 -20.83
CA PRO A 431 -19.69 -2.53 -21.28
C PRO A 431 -20.14 -1.27 -20.53
N LEU A 432 -19.19 -0.51 -20.00
CA LEU A 432 -19.47 0.77 -19.36
C LEU A 432 -19.60 1.86 -20.44
N PRO A 433 -20.47 2.87 -20.24
CA PRO A 433 -20.71 3.91 -21.23
C PRO A 433 -19.49 4.83 -21.38
N THR A 434 -19.23 5.26 -22.61
CA THR A 434 -18.04 6.06 -22.98
C THR A 434 -18.29 7.57 -23.01
N TYR A 435 -19.45 8.05 -22.54
CA TYR A 435 -19.80 9.47 -22.61
C TYR A 435 -19.38 10.17 -21.32
N ASP A 436 -18.76 11.35 -21.45
CA ASP A 436 -18.53 12.25 -20.31
C ASP A 436 -19.88 12.72 -19.80
N HIS A 437 -20.26 12.27 -18.60
CA HIS A 437 -21.41 12.80 -17.90
C HIS A 437 -21.05 14.20 -17.40
N ASP A 438 -21.85 15.21 -17.78
CA ASP A 438 -21.80 16.53 -17.13
C ASP A 438 -22.55 16.42 -15.79
N PRO A 439 -21.86 16.48 -14.64
CA PRO A 439 -22.47 16.24 -13.34
C PRO A 439 -23.43 17.38 -12.97
N GLY A 440 -24.59 17.05 -12.44
CA GLY A 440 -25.58 18.05 -12.04
C GLY A 440 -26.69 17.53 -11.12
N VAL A 441 -26.61 16.27 -10.71
CA VAL A 441 -27.71 15.55 -10.09
C VAL A 441 -27.23 14.78 -8.86
N PHE A 442 -27.63 15.20 -7.66
CA PHE A 442 -27.22 14.50 -6.45
C PHE A 442 -28.06 13.24 -6.22
N VAL A 443 -27.41 12.09 -6.03
CA VAL A 443 -28.06 10.85 -5.57
C VAL A 443 -27.69 10.61 -4.11
N ASP A 444 -28.70 10.64 -3.24
CA ASP A 444 -28.56 10.38 -1.80
C ASP A 444 -29.21 9.07 -1.36
N TRP A 445 -28.82 8.54 -0.21
CA TRP A 445 -29.23 7.24 0.34
C TRP A 445 -29.41 7.39 1.83
N ASP A 446 -30.63 7.12 2.30
CA ASP A 446 -31.00 7.20 3.71
C ASP A 446 -30.88 5.82 4.35
N GLU A 447 -29.91 5.62 5.24
CA GLU A 447 -29.69 4.37 5.97
C GLU A 447 -30.91 3.96 6.83
N GLY A 448 -31.64 4.92 7.39
CA GLY A 448 -32.78 4.66 8.25
C GLY A 448 -34.03 4.16 7.49
N ARG A 449 -34.12 4.50 6.20
CA ARG A 449 -35.24 4.12 5.32
C ARG A 449 -34.86 3.07 4.28
N ASP A 450 -33.57 2.88 4.03
CA ASP A 450 -33.02 2.10 2.92
C ASP A 450 -33.59 2.57 1.57
N GLU A 451 -33.63 3.89 1.37
CA GLU A 451 -34.20 4.54 0.20
C GLU A 451 -33.15 5.43 -0.50
N ASP A 452 -32.98 5.23 -1.81
CA ASP A 452 -32.25 6.16 -2.68
C ASP A 452 -33.18 7.30 -3.10
N SER A 453 -32.64 8.52 -3.17
CA SER A 453 -33.36 9.71 -3.59
C SER A 453 -32.48 10.61 -4.46
N CYS A 454 -33.12 11.45 -5.27
CA CYS A 454 -32.42 12.27 -6.23
C CYS A 454 -33.22 13.51 -6.57
N ASP A 455 -32.58 14.68 -6.47
CA ASP A 455 -33.18 15.97 -6.80
C ASP A 455 -32.80 16.38 -8.22
N VAL A 456 -33.73 16.17 -9.16
CA VAL A 456 -33.56 16.54 -10.57
C VAL A 456 -34.53 17.63 -10.99
N TYR A 457 -34.08 18.51 -11.90
CA TYR A 457 -34.99 19.40 -12.61
C TYR A 457 -35.90 18.59 -13.54
N CYS A 458 -37.15 18.42 -13.13
CA CYS A 458 -38.16 17.76 -13.93
C CYS A 458 -38.71 18.72 -15.00
N ILE A 459 -38.61 18.33 -16.27
CA ILE A 459 -39.34 19.02 -17.35
C ILE A 459 -40.80 18.60 -17.24
N GLU A 460 -41.62 19.43 -16.59
CA GLU A 460 -43.06 19.17 -16.44
C GLU A 460 -43.80 19.21 -17.79
N ARG A 461 -43.31 20.02 -18.74
CA ARG A 461 -43.86 20.19 -20.09
C ARG A 461 -42.78 20.53 -21.12
N GLY A 462 -42.70 19.73 -22.18
CA GLY A 462 -41.88 20.01 -23.37
C GLY A 462 -42.76 20.17 -24.61
N LEU A 463 -42.56 21.23 -25.38
CA LEU A 463 -43.23 21.45 -26.67
C LEU A 463 -42.33 20.93 -27.79
N VAL A 464 -42.68 19.78 -28.37
CA VAL A 464 -41.97 19.24 -29.53
C VAL A 464 -42.58 19.84 -30.79
N GLN A 465 -41.81 20.66 -31.52
CA GLN A 465 -42.19 21.17 -32.85
C GLN A 465 -41.44 20.40 -33.93
N GLY A 466 -42.12 20.04 -35.03
CA GLY A 466 -41.48 19.47 -36.23
C GLY A 466 -41.65 17.96 -36.46
N LEU A 467 -42.27 17.21 -35.56
CA LEU A 467 -42.62 15.80 -35.84
C LEU A 467 -43.86 15.75 -36.76
N ALA A 468 -43.64 15.49 -38.05
CA ALA A 468 -44.73 15.17 -38.97
C ALA A 468 -45.36 13.83 -38.57
N VAL A 469 -46.68 13.83 -38.37
CA VAL A 469 -47.45 12.61 -38.09
C VAL A 469 -47.35 11.70 -39.31
N VAL A 470 -46.61 10.59 -39.20
CA VAL A 470 -46.69 9.49 -40.17
C VAL A 470 -47.57 8.41 -39.53
N GLU A 471 -48.76 8.20 -40.08
CA GLU A 471 -49.64 7.10 -39.67
C GLU A 471 -49.01 5.76 -40.11
N GLY A 472 -48.45 5.03 -39.15
CA GLY A 472 -47.92 3.67 -39.30
C GLY A 472 -47.87 2.95 -37.94
N PRO A 473 -47.87 1.61 -37.89
CA PRO A 473 -48.02 0.88 -36.64
C PRO A 473 -46.77 1.06 -35.73
N ARG A 474 -47.09 1.44 -34.49
CA ARG A 474 -46.32 1.66 -33.25
C ARG A 474 -44.80 1.39 -33.20
N ASP A 475 -44.18 2.22 -32.35
CA ASP A 475 -42.92 2.05 -31.62
C ASP A 475 -41.62 2.50 -32.32
N ARG A 476 -41.34 3.82 -32.22
CA ARG A 476 -40.01 4.37 -31.89
C ARG A 476 -40.05 5.90 -31.80
N LEU A 477 -39.60 6.45 -30.68
CA LEU A 477 -39.24 7.86 -30.58
C LEU A 477 -37.76 7.97 -31.00
N VAL A 478 -37.47 8.74 -32.05
CA VAL A 478 -36.10 9.10 -32.46
C VAL A 478 -35.93 10.57 -32.13
N ILE A 479 -34.97 10.89 -31.26
CA ILE A 479 -34.57 12.27 -30.95
C ILE A 479 -33.25 12.51 -31.66
N ASP A 480 -33.28 13.26 -32.76
CA ASP A 480 -32.08 13.84 -33.36
C ASP A 480 -31.78 15.17 -32.68
N THR A 481 -30.59 15.30 -32.11
CA THR A 481 -30.06 16.58 -31.63
C THR A 481 -29.15 17.16 -32.71
N GLU A 482 -29.58 18.23 -33.37
CA GLU A 482 -28.66 19.03 -34.20
C GLU A 482 -27.78 19.89 -33.29
N SER A 483 -26.49 19.91 -33.64
CA SER A 483 -25.33 20.50 -32.94
C SER A 483 -25.37 22.02 -32.80
#